data_AF-V6LKL0-F1
#
_entry.id   AF-V6LKL0-F1
#
_cell.length_a   1.000
_cell.length_b   1.000
_cell.length_c   1.000
_cell.angle_alpha   90.00
_cell.angle_beta   90.00
_cell.angle_gamma   90.00
#
_symmetry.space_group_name_H-M   'P 1'
#
loop_
_entity.id
_entity.type
_entity.pdbx_description
1 polymer ?
#
loop_
_entity_poly.entity_id
_entity_poly.type
_entity_poly.pdbx_seq_one_letter_code
_entity_poly.pdbx_strand_id
1 'polypeptide(L)'
;MNFEDLPSFFQTEQSITDGSEYQSISTTIPNTIEPKIKFVAPTPQLLAQNSIVVDKKTFIELGYLVQNKNFVVQQAKQKANLIYNKQKIHQSLPQSYRSSRPERQKFRWEIQQQTVFAIVVSGLGISSARPKQILPLMPVEYNLDQQMIASHLQKYRQKIIKDFNLSSMNDIQNQFYPQHITSPIVKEISDKWKGDAAFHGYTEGQIKEIIRSL
;
A
#
# COMPACT_ATOMS: atom_id res chain seq x y z
N MET A 1 3.18 -36.26 -8.81
CA MET A 1 4.07 -35.41 -7.99
C MET A 1 3.59 -35.56 -6.57
N ASN A 2 4.37 -36.29 -5.76
CA ASN A 2 4.03 -36.67 -4.39
C ASN A 2 4.34 -35.51 -3.42
N PHE A 3 3.50 -35.38 -2.40
CA PHE A 3 3.39 -34.23 -1.49
C PHE A 3 3.83 -34.64 -0.08
N GLU A 4 5.02 -35.24 0.05
CA GLU A 4 5.50 -35.84 1.32
C GLU A 4 6.81 -35.26 1.87
N ASP A 5 7.44 -34.27 1.22
CA ASP A 5 8.67 -33.66 1.74
C ASP A 5 8.44 -32.24 2.27
N LEU A 6 7.92 -32.15 3.50
CA LEU A 6 8.02 -30.92 4.30
C LEU A 6 8.87 -31.18 5.56
N PRO A 7 9.89 -30.36 5.84
CA PRO A 7 10.79 -30.57 6.97
C PRO A 7 10.10 -30.33 8.32
N SER A 8 10.19 -31.36 9.16
CA SER A 8 9.86 -31.39 10.58
C SER A 8 10.69 -30.35 11.36
N PHE A 9 10.11 -29.18 11.64
CA PHE A 9 10.76 -28.11 12.41
C PHE A 9 9.96 -27.65 13.64
N PHE A 10 8.87 -28.34 13.99
CA PHE A 10 7.96 -27.95 15.08
C PHE A 10 7.74 -29.04 16.13
N GLN A 11 8.80 -29.72 16.55
CA GLN A 11 8.73 -30.57 17.75
C GLN A 11 9.86 -30.23 18.71
N THR A 12 9.57 -29.33 19.64
CA THR A 12 10.32 -29.25 20.89
C THR A 12 9.35 -28.86 22.00
N GLU A 13 8.58 -29.86 22.45
CA GLU A 13 7.97 -29.80 23.77
C GLU A 13 9.08 -30.04 24.81
N GLN A 14 9.36 -29.04 25.64
CA GLN A 14 10.07 -29.27 26.89
C GLN A 14 9.15 -28.96 28.05
N SER A 15 8.66 -30.05 28.63
CA SER A 15 8.13 -30.18 29.97
C SER A 15 9.17 -29.73 31.00
N ILE A 16 8.80 -28.79 31.87
CA ILE A 16 9.55 -28.47 33.08
C ILE A 16 8.62 -28.73 34.26
N THR A 17 8.97 -29.77 35.00
CA THR A 17 8.37 -30.22 36.26
C THR A 17 8.81 -29.36 37.45
N ASP A 18 7.93 -29.37 38.44
CA ASP A 18 7.96 -28.76 39.77
C ASP A 18 9.28 -28.78 40.55
N GLY A 19 9.38 -27.82 41.47
CA GLY A 19 10.07 -28.03 42.75
C GLY A 19 10.78 -26.80 43.30
N SER A 20 10.12 -26.02 44.17
CA SER A 20 10.77 -25.44 45.34
C SER A 20 9.77 -24.77 46.29
N GLU A 21 9.72 -25.31 47.51
CA GLU A 21 9.23 -24.65 48.70
C GLU A 21 9.99 -23.35 48.94
N TYR A 22 9.27 -22.26 49.20
CA TYR A 22 9.84 -21.07 49.83
C TYR A 22 8.98 -20.66 51.01
N GLN A 23 9.65 -20.62 52.16
CA GLN A 23 9.13 -20.19 53.44
C GLN A 23 8.80 -18.69 53.42
N SER A 24 7.63 -18.35 53.94
CA SER A 24 7.12 -16.99 54.10
C SER A 24 7.89 -16.23 55.17
N ILE A 25 8.71 -15.26 54.78
CA ILE A 25 9.35 -14.31 55.71
C ILE A 25 8.61 -12.97 55.60
N SER A 26 7.80 -12.66 56.60
CA SER A 26 7.09 -11.38 56.73
C SER A 26 8.07 -10.28 57.12
N THR A 27 8.58 -9.55 56.13
CA THR A 27 9.45 -8.37 56.35
C THR A 27 8.61 -7.11 56.18
N THR A 28 8.40 -6.38 57.27
CA THR A 28 7.70 -5.08 57.28
C THR A 28 8.58 -4.03 56.59
N ILE A 29 8.19 -3.60 55.40
CA ILE A 29 8.90 -2.57 54.61
C ILE A 29 8.49 -1.17 55.11
N PRO A 30 9.43 -0.30 55.50
CA PRO A 30 9.13 1.10 55.78
C PRO A 30 8.83 1.87 54.48
N ASN A 31 7.72 2.61 54.50
CA ASN A 31 7.27 3.65 53.57
C ASN A 31 8.04 3.79 52.25
N THR A 32 7.48 3.15 51.22
CA THR A 32 7.80 3.34 49.80
C THR A 32 7.70 4.83 49.42
N ILE A 33 8.86 5.46 49.22
CA ILE A 33 8.96 6.69 48.45
C ILE A 33 8.67 6.29 47.00
N GLU A 34 7.48 6.62 46.49
CA GLU A 34 7.16 6.40 45.08
C GLU A 34 8.18 7.15 44.21
N PRO A 35 8.97 6.45 43.35
CA PRO A 35 9.82 7.13 42.40
C PRO A 35 8.92 7.80 41.35
N LYS A 36 8.63 9.08 41.57
CA LYS A 36 7.94 9.93 40.61
C LYS A 36 8.81 10.04 39.36
N ILE A 37 8.46 9.30 38.31
CA ILE A 37 9.07 9.42 36.99
C ILE A 37 8.78 10.84 36.48
N LYS A 38 9.78 11.72 36.54
CA LYS A 38 9.70 13.05 35.94
C LYS A 38 9.99 12.94 34.45
N PHE A 39 8.96 13.13 33.63
CA PHE A 39 9.12 13.29 32.18
C PHE A 39 9.65 14.70 31.92
N VAL A 40 10.97 14.82 31.74
CA VAL A 40 11.60 16.07 31.32
C VAL A 40 11.71 16.06 29.80
N ALA A 41 11.21 17.12 29.15
CA ALA A 41 11.35 17.27 27.70
C ALA A 41 12.85 17.41 27.34
N PRO A 42 13.39 16.58 26.44
CA PRO A 42 14.83 16.55 26.20
C PRO A 42 15.30 17.82 25.47
N THR A 43 16.32 18.46 26.02
CA THR A 43 17.14 19.43 25.30
C THR A 43 18.04 18.65 24.33
N PRO A 44 18.06 18.96 23.02
CA PRO A 44 18.62 18.08 21.98
C PRO A 44 20.16 17.84 22.02
N GLN A 45 20.88 18.34 23.02
CA GLN A 45 22.36 18.32 23.04
C GLN A 45 23.00 17.26 23.96
N LEU A 46 22.22 16.41 24.66
CA LEU A 46 22.76 15.41 25.63
C LEU A 46 22.32 13.95 25.39
N LEU A 47 21.77 13.63 24.22
CA LEU A 47 21.14 12.33 23.93
C LEU A 47 22.09 11.19 23.49
N ALA A 48 23.42 11.37 23.50
CA ALA A 48 24.26 10.59 22.59
C ALA A 48 25.03 9.38 23.15
N GLN A 49 25.02 9.06 24.45
CA GLN A 49 25.88 7.95 24.92
C GLN A 49 25.19 6.85 25.76
N ASN A 50 24.22 7.16 26.62
CA ASN A 50 23.66 6.17 27.55
C ASN A 50 22.12 6.09 27.55
N SER A 51 21.47 6.27 26.39
CA SER A 51 20.02 6.11 26.26
C SER A 51 19.58 5.40 25.00
N ILE A 52 18.51 4.61 25.08
CA ILE A 52 17.82 3.98 23.95
C ILE A 52 16.60 4.84 23.59
N VAL A 53 16.50 5.29 22.34
CA VAL A 53 15.35 6.04 21.84
C VAL A 53 14.27 5.06 21.37
N VAL A 54 13.07 5.16 21.95
CA VAL A 54 11.93 4.26 21.64
C VAL A 54 11.01 4.88 20.59
N ASP A 55 10.79 6.19 20.65
CA ASP A 55 10.04 6.97 19.67
C ASP A 55 10.53 8.43 19.63
N LYS A 56 9.88 9.29 18.84
CA LYS A 56 10.27 10.71 18.68
C LYS A 56 10.25 11.52 19.98
N LYS A 57 9.68 11.00 21.07
CA LYS A 57 9.48 11.72 22.35
C LYS A 57 9.95 10.93 23.57
N THR A 58 10.26 9.65 23.43
CA THR A 58 10.54 8.72 24.53
C THR A 58 11.93 8.13 24.39
N PHE A 59 12.73 8.31 25.43
CA PHE A 59 14.03 7.68 25.59
C PHE A 59 14.09 6.96 26.94
N ILE A 60 14.91 5.92 27.00
CA ILE A 60 15.14 5.14 28.21
C ILE A 60 16.63 5.18 28.51
N GLU A 61 17.00 5.63 29.70
CA GLU A 61 18.38 5.63 30.16
C GLU A 61 18.86 4.20 30.46
N LEU A 62 20.03 3.83 29.94
CA LEU A 62 20.62 2.49 30.09
C LEU A 62 20.92 2.16 31.57
N GLY A 63 21.35 3.14 32.37
CA GLY A 63 21.59 2.94 33.80
C GLY A 63 20.32 2.52 34.55
N TYR A 64 19.18 3.10 34.20
CA TYR A 64 17.88 2.74 34.78
C TYR A 64 17.44 1.32 34.40
N LEU A 65 17.72 0.89 33.16
CA LEU A 65 17.43 -0.48 32.70
C LEU A 65 18.20 -1.54 33.50
N VAL A 66 19.48 -1.28 33.79
CA VAL A 66 20.34 -2.22 34.51
C VAL A 66 19.90 -2.36 35.97
N GLN A 67 19.59 -1.24 36.63
CA GLN A 67 19.17 -1.23 38.04
C GLN A 67 17.76 -1.82 38.25
N ASN A 68 16.88 -1.73 37.24
CA ASN A 68 15.45 -2.07 37.39
C ASN A 68 14.97 -3.09 36.34
N LYS A 69 15.80 -4.10 36.04
CA LYS A 69 15.53 -5.10 34.98
C LYS A 69 14.13 -5.71 35.05
N ASN A 70 13.70 -6.14 36.24
CA ASN A 70 12.40 -6.81 36.43
C ASN A 70 11.22 -5.86 36.17
N PHE A 71 11.32 -4.62 36.61
CA PHE A 71 10.28 -3.60 36.42
C PHE A 71 10.08 -3.27 34.94
N VAL A 72 11.17 -3.12 34.18
CA VAL A 72 11.11 -2.83 32.74
C VAL A 72 10.46 -3.99 31.98
N VAL A 73 10.85 -5.22 32.29
CA VAL A 73 10.25 -6.42 31.67
C VAL A 73 8.75 -6.50 31.97
N GLN A 74 8.35 -6.20 33.21
CA GLN A 74 6.93 -6.20 33.60
C GLN A 74 6.13 -5.13 32.84
N GLN A 75 6.66 -3.91 32.73
CA GLN A 75 6.04 -2.82 31.98
C GLN A 75 5.93 -3.14 30.47
N ALA A 76 6.97 -3.74 29.88
CA ALA A 76 6.96 -4.17 28.49
C ALA A 76 5.87 -5.24 28.24
N LYS A 77 5.75 -6.23 29.13
CA LYS A 77 4.70 -7.25 29.07
C LYS A 77 3.30 -6.64 29.18
N GLN A 78 3.09 -5.70 30.10
CA GLN A 78 1.80 -5.01 30.25
C GLN A 78 1.42 -4.24 28.97
N LYS A 79 2.36 -3.49 28.37
CA LYS A 79 2.12 -2.78 27.11
C LYS A 79 1.86 -3.73 25.94
N ALA A 80 2.61 -4.83 25.82
CA ALA A 80 2.39 -5.83 24.78
C ALA A 80 0.98 -6.45 24.88
N ASN A 81 0.54 -6.78 26.10
CA ASN A 81 -0.81 -7.28 26.34
C ASN A 81 -1.90 -6.25 26.01
N LEU A 82 -1.69 -4.96 26.29
CA LEU A 82 -2.62 -3.90 25.88
C LEU A 82 -2.73 -3.77 24.36
N ILE A 83 -1.62 -3.92 23.62
CA ILE A 83 -1.63 -3.88 22.15
C ILE A 83 -2.35 -5.10 21.58
N TYR A 84 -2.05 -6.30 22.10
CA TYR A 84 -2.72 -7.54 21.70
C TYR A 84 -4.22 -7.49 21.96
N ASN A 85 -4.64 -6.99 23.12
CA ASN A 85 -6.05 -6.85 23.46
C ASN A 85 -6.76 -5.80 22.59
N LYS A 86 -6.09 -4.68 22.24
CA LYS A 86 -6.64 -3.72 21.26
C LYS A 86 -6.88 -4.35 19.89
N GLN A 87 -5.95 -5.17 19.40
CA GLN A 87 -6.11 -5.87 18.13
C GLN A 87 -7.26 -6.87 18.16
N LYS A 88 -7.43 -7.59 19.28
CA LYS A 88 -8.54 -8.54 19.47
C LYS A 88 -9.90 -7.84 19.59
N ILE A 89 -9.96 -6.67 20.22
CA ILE A 89 -11.20 -5.84 20.31
C ILE A 89 -11.61 -5.31 18.94
N HIS A 90 -10.68 -5.07 18.01
CA HIS A 90 -11.01 -4.66 16.65
C HIS A 90 -11.60 -5.79 15.78
N GLN A 91 -11.58 -7.06 16.22
CA GLN A 91 -12.20 -8.17 15.49
C GLN A 91 -13.68 -8.43 15.82
N SER A 92 -14.23 -7.84 16.90
CA SER A 92 -15.59 -8.14 17.35
C SER A 92 -16.56 -6.96 17.41
N LEU A 93 -16.18 -5.78 16.90
CA LEU A 93 -17.13 -4.69 16.76
C LEU A 93 -18.13 -5.03 15.62
N PRO A 94 -19.44 -5.16 15.91
CA PRO A 94 -20.44 -5.42 14.89
C PRO A 94 -20.37 -4.33 13.83
N GLN A 95 -20.29 -4.77 12.58
CA GLN A 95 -20.07 -3.97 11.38
C GLN A 95 -21.22 -2.98 11.06
N SER A 96 -22.22 -2.88 11.94
CA SER A 96 -23.45 -2.12 11.79
C SER A 96 -23.30 -0.61 11.96
N TYR A 97 -22.16 -0.11 12.44
CA TYR A 97 -21.86 1.33 12.50
C TYR A 97 -20.87 1.81 11.44
N ARG A 98 -20.62 1.01 10.38
CA ARG A 98 -19.99 1.55 9.16
C ARG A 98 -20.97 2.50 8.50
N SER A 99 -20.90 3.75 8.97
CA SER A 99 -21.45 4.99 8.42
C SER A 99 -22.26 4.81 7.15
N SER A 100 -23.53 5.19 7.22
CA SER A 100 -24.43 5.53 6.11
C SER A 100 -23.90 6.71 5.29
N ARG A 101 -22.63 6.67 4.89
CA ARG A 101 -22.15 7.54 3.82
C ARG A 101 -22.99 7.17 2.61
N PRO A 102 -23.68 8.15 1.99
CA PRO A 102 -24.45 7.88 0.79
C PRO A 102 -23.53 7.14 -0.17
N GLU A 103 -23.99 5.97 -0.61
CA GLU A 103 -23.22 5.09 -1.48
C GLU A 103 -22.87 5.91 -2.72
N ARG A 104 -21.63 6.38 -2.79
CA ARG A 104 -21.17 7.15 -3.94
C ARG A 104 -21.29 6.21 -5.13
N GLN A 105 -22.16 6.55 -6.07
CA GLN A 105 -22.35 5.79 -7.28
C GLN A 105 -20.97 5.51 -7.88
N LYS A 106 -20.60 4.22 -7.94
CA LYS A 106 -19.30 3.84 -8.45
C LYS A 106 -19.27 4.18 -9.92
N PHE A 107 -18.32 5.03 -10.30
CA PHE A 107 -18.11 5.37 -11.70
C PHE A 107 -17.89 4.09 -12.52
N ARG A 108 -18.58 4.01 -13.67
CA ARG A 108 -18.48 2.91 -14.63
C ARG A 108 -18.05 3.49 -15.97
N TRP A 109 -17.04 2.87 -16.57
CA TRP A 109 -16.55 3.23 -17.90
C TRP A 109 -17.53 2.76 -18.97
N GLU A 110 -18.19 3.70 -19.63
CA GLU A 110 -19.06 3.41 -20.78
C GLU A 110 -18.24 3.05 -22.02
N ILE A 111 -18.85 2.31 -22.96
CA ILE A 111 -18.17 1.81 -24.17
C ILE A 111 -17.59 2.96 -25.00
N GLN A 112 -18.34 4.07 -25.14
CA GLN A 112 -17.88 5.26 -25.85
C GLN A 112 -16.66 5.89 -25.16
N GLN A 113 -16.69 6.01 -23.83
CA GLN A 113 -15.57 6.56 -23.04
C GLN A 113 -14.32 5.70 -23.17
N GLN A 114 -14.46 4.37 -23.16
CA GLN A 114 -13.35 3.43 -23.36
C GLN A 114 -12.76 3.57 -24.77
N THR A 115 -13.62 3.77 -25.78
CA THR A 115 -13.20 3.95 -27.17
C THR A 115 -12.41 5.25 -27.36
N VAL A 116 -12.94 6.38 -26.86
CA VAL A 116 -12.24 7.67 -26.89
C VAL A 116 -10.92 7.59 -26.11
N PHE A 117 -10.94 6.99 -24.92
CA PHE A 117 -9.73 6.76 -24.13
C PHE A 117 -8.68 5.97 -24.95
N ALA A 118 -9.07 4.87 -25.58
CA ALA A 118 -8.16 4.04 -26.37
C ALA A 118 -7.56 4.81 -27.56
N ILE A 119 -8.35 5.66 -28.24
CA ILE A 119 -7.86 6.53 -29.32
C ILE A 119 -6.81 7.52 -28.79
N VAL A 120 -7.10 8.19 -27.67
CA VAL A 120 -6.17 9.14 -27.03
C VAL A 120 -4.86 8.44 -26.66
N VAL A 121 -4.93 7.31 -25.97
CA VAL A 121 -3.73 6.60 -25.50
C VAL A 121 -2.92 6.04 -26.67
N SER A 122 -3.58 5.52 -27.71
CA SER A 122 -2.89 5.03 -28.91
C SER A 122 -2.23 6.17 -29.69
N GLY A 123 -2.88 7.33 -29.74
CA GLY A 123 -2.35 8.51 -30.41
C GLY A 123 -1.12 9.11 -29.72
N LEU A 124 -1.11 9.14 -28.39
CA LEU A 124 0.05 9.60 -27.60
C LEU A 124 1.19 8.58 -27.54
N GLY A 125 0.88 7.29 -27.69
CA GLY A 125 1.78 6.18 -27.43
C GLY A 125 1.58 5.59 -26.03
N ILE A 126 1.24 4.30 -25.97
CA ILE A 126 0.83 3.65 -24.72
C ILE A 126 1.94 3.60 -23.67
N SER A 127 3.20 3.49 -24.09
CA SER A 127 4.35 3.45 -23.18
C SER A 127 4.58 4.80 -22.49
N SER A 128 4.48 5.90 -23.24
CA SER A 128 4.76 7.27 -22.80
C SER A 128 3.57 7.98 -22.19
N ALA A 129 2.34 7.56 -22.50
CA ALA A 129 1.11 8.22 -22.06
C ALA A 129 1.02 8.36 -20.54
N ARG A 130 0.73 9.59 -20.08
CA ARG A 130 0.54 9.90 -18.65
C ARG A 130 -0.89 10.37 -18.38
N PRO A 131 -1.46 10.06 -17.20
CA PRO A 131 -2.83 10.50 -16.86
C PRO A 131 -3.05 12.01 -16.99
N LYS A 132 -2.04 12.81 -16.62
CA LYS A 132 -2.08 14.27 -16.73
C LYS A 132 -2.18 14.78 -18.18
N GLN A 133 -1.65 14.04 -19.15
CA GLN A 133 -1.72 14.39 -20.59
C GLN A 133 -3.03 13.90 -21.23
N ILE A 134 -3.55 12.77 -20.77
CA ILE A 134 -4.80 12.19 -21.28
C ILE A 134 -6.00 13.04 -20.84
N LEU A 135 -6.05 13.48 -19.58
CA LEU A 135 -7.18 14.21 -19.01
C LEU A 135 -7.67 15.40 -19.86
N PRO A 136 -6.82 16.35 -20.32
CA PRO A 136 -7.26 17.49 -21.14
C PRO A 136 -7.69 17.13 -22.58
N LEU A 137 -7.44 15.89 -23.02
CA LEU A 137 -7.87 15.38 -24.33
C LEU A 137 -9.22 14.65 -24.24
N MET A 138 -9.66 14.29 -23.04
CA MET A 138 -10.97 13.67 -22.83
C MET A 138 -12.08 14.73 -22.87
N PRO A 139 -13.27 14.41 -23.40
CA PRO A 139 -14.45 15.27 -23.31
C PRO A 139 -14.78 15.64 -21.86
N VAL A 140 -15.04 16.93 -21.61
CA VAL A 140 -15.28 17.48 -20.25
C VAL A 140 -16.56 16.91 -19.64
N GLU A 141 -17.52 16.54 -20.48
CA GLU A 141 -18.83 15.98 -20.14
C GLU A 141 -18.73 14.68 -19.35
N TYR A 142 -17.61 13.97 -19.45
CA TYR A 142 -17.40 12.71 -18.74
C TYR A 142 -17.07 12.88 -17.25
N ASN A 143 -16.79 14.11 -16.79
CA ASN A 143 -16.47 14.42 -15.39
C ASN A 143 -15.39 13.50 -14.79
N LEU A 144 -14.33 13.24 -15.57
CA LEU A 144 -13.27 12.32 -15.19
C LEU A 144 -12.24 13.03 -14.32
N ASP A 145 -11.75 12.31 -13.31
CA ASP A 145 -10.61 12.74 -12.51
C ASP A 145 -9.31 12.04 -12.96
N GLN A 146 -8.18 12.69 -12.70
CA GLN A 146 -6.84 12.16 -13.00
C GLN A 146 -6.63 10.77 -12.36
N GLN A 147 -7.13 10.54 -11.15
CA GLN A 147 -7.02 9.24 -10.47
C GLN A 147 -7.78 8.14 -11.21
N MET A 148 -8.94 8.46 -11.79
CA MET A 148 -9.77 7.51 -12.55
C MET A 148 -9.06 7.12 -13.85
N ILE A 149 -8.50 8.10 -14.55
CA ILE A 149 -7.67 7.90 -15.75
C ILE A 149 -6.45 7.03 -15.41
N ALA A 150 -5.76 7.31 -14.30
CA ALA A 150 -4.58 6.54 -13.89
C ALA A 150 -4.92 5.05 -13.64
N SER A 151 -6.00 4.80 -12.91
CA SER A 151 -6.50 3.45 -12.63
C SER A 151 -6.89 2.72 -13.92
N HIS A 152 -7.57 3.42 -14.85
CA HIS A 152 -7.97 2.83 -16.12
C HIS A 152 -6.77 2.54 -17.03
N LEU A 153 -5.81 3.46 -17.15
CA LEU A 153 -4.57 3.28 -17.91
C LEU A 153 -3.74 2.11 -17.38
N GLN A 154 -3.65 1.95 -16.06
CA GLN A 154 -2.96 0.81 -15.46
C GLN A 154 -3.62 -0.52 -15.87
N LYS A 155 -4.94 -0.62 -15.76
CA LYS A 155 -5.70 -1.81 -16.20
C LYS A 155 -5.56 -2.06 -17.70
N TYR A 156 -5.56 -1.00 -18.50
CA TYR A 156 -5.38 -1.05 -19.94
C TYR A 156 -4.03 -1.67 -20.32
N ARG A 157 -2.92 -1.20 -19.71
CA ARG A 157 -1.58 -1.78 -19.88
C ARG A 157 -1.50 -3.23 -19.42
N GLN A 158 -2.11 -3.56 -18.27
CA GLN A 158 -2.18 -4.94 -17.79
C GLN A 158 -2.95 -5.86 -18.74
N LYS A 159 -4.02 -5.35 -19.38
CA LYS A 159 -4.78 -6.11 -20.37
C LYS A 159 -3.94 -6.39 -21.61
N ILE A 160 -3.17 -5.41 -22.09
CA ILE A 160 -2.19 -5.62 -23.17
C ILE A 160 -1.18 -6.70 -22.81
N ILE A 161 -0.58 -6.64 -21.62
CA ILE A 161 0.38 -7.65 -21.16
C ILE A 161 -0.23 -9.06 -21.24
N LYS A 162 -1.48 -9.21 -20.80
CA LYS A 162 -2.19 -10.50 -20.85
C LYS A 162 -2.52 -10.94 -22.27
N ASP A 163 -2.99 -10.03 -23.12
CA ASP A 163 -3.42 -10.33 -24.49
C ASP A 163 -2.23 -10.73 -25.38
N PHE A 164 -1.04 -10.19 -25.11
CA PHE A 164 0.19 -10.44 -25.88
C PHE A 164 1.23 -11.31 -25.15
N ASN A 165 0.90 -11.87 -23.98
CA ASN A 165 1.81 -12.68 -23.14
C ASN A 165 3.17 -12.02 -22.86
N LEU A 166 3.16 -10.72 -22.54
CA LEU A 166 4.38 -9.97 -22.20
C LEU A 166 4.84 -10.30 -20.77
N SER A 167 6.14 -10.18 -20.50
CA SER A 167 6.68 -10.46 -19.16
C SER A 167 6.60 -9.26 -18.24
N SER A 168 6.79 -8.05 -18.79
CA SER A 168 6.86 -6.81 -18.02
C SER A 168 6.10 -5.65 -18.69
N MET A 169 5.83 -4.60 -17.92
CA MET A 169 5.31 -3.33 -18.46
C MET A 169 6.29 -2.63 -19.41
N ASN A 170 7.59 -2.91 -19.28
CA ASN A 170 8.61 -2.32 -20.15
C ASN A 170 8.61 -2.90 -21.57
N ASP A 171 8.01 -4.08 -21.75
CA ASP A 171 7.93 -4.76 -23.07
C ASP A 171 6.78 -4.21 -23.92
N ILE A 172 5.96 -3.31 -23.36
CA ILE A 172 4.82 -2.72 -24.06
C ILE A 172 5.32 -1.74 -25.12
N GLN A 173 5.02 -2.04 -26.38
CA GLN A 173 5.27 -1.17 -27.53
C GLN A 173 4.03 -0.34 -27.88
N ASN A 174 4.22 0.82 -28.51
CA ASN A 174 3.13 1.76 -28.83
C ASN A 174 2.12 1.23 -29.85
N GLN A 175 2.46 0.17 -30.58
CA GLN A 175 1.60 -0.52 -31.53
C GLN A 175 0.58 -1.47 -30.89
N PHE A 176 0.74 -1.85 -29.63
CA PHE A 176 -0.16 -2.82 -29.00
C PHE A 176 -1.45 -2.17 -28.54
N TYR A 177 -2.57 -2.86 -28.60
CA TYR A 177 -3.82 -2.40 -27.99
C TYR A 177 -4.67 -3.62 -27.60
N PRO A 178 -5.56 -3.52 -26.60
CA PRO A 178 -6.39 -4.65 -26.18
C PRO A 178 -7.27 -5.18 -27.31
N GLN A 179 -7.33 -6.51 -27.46
CA GLN A 179 -8.02 -7.15 -28.59
C GLN A 179 -9.54 -6.93 -28.62
N HIS A 180 -10.13 -6.60 -27.47
CA HIS A 180 -11.58 -6.34 -27.35
C HIS A 180 -12.00 -4.97 -27.90
N ILE A 181 -11.05 -4.11 -28.27
CA ILE A 181 -11.34 -2.77 -28.80
C ILE A 181 -11.43 -2.85 -30.32
N THR A 182 -12.66 -2.80 -30.82
CA THR A 182 -12.98 -2.96 -32.26
C THR A 182 -12.91 -1.65 -33.05
N SER A 183 -12.37 -0.58 -32.48
CA SER A 183 -12.34 0.73 -33.16
C SER A 183 -11.38 0.70 -34.35
N PRO A 184 -11.85 1.00 -35.59
CA PRO A 184 -10.99 1.01 -36.77
C PRO A 184 -9.91 2.10 -36.68
N ILE A 185 -10.20 3.21 -36.01
CA ILE A 185 -9.27 4.31 -35.79
C ILE A 185 -8.08 3.84 -34.94
N VAL A 186 -8.34 3.12 -33.85
CA VAL A 186 -7.26 2.59 -32.98
C VAL A 186 -6.34 1.67 -33.78
N LYS A 187 -6.92 0.83 -34.66
CA LYS A 187 -6.15 -0.05 -35.55
C LYS A 187 -5.28 0.75 -36.53
N GLU A 188 -5.84 1.78 -37.18
CA GLU A 188 -5.09 2.65 -38.09
C GLU A 188 -3.91 3.32 -37.38
N ILE A 189 -4.13 3.84 -36.16
CA ILE A 189 -3.07 4.46 -35.36
C ILE A 189 -1.97 3.43 -35.02
N SER A 190 -2.36 2.21 -34.62
CA SER A 190 -1.43 1.11 -34.37
C SER A 190 -0.61 0.75 -35.62
N ASP A 191 -1.24 0.71 -36.79
CA ASP A 191 -0.57 0.38 -38.04
C ASP A 191 0.44 1.47 -38.46
N LYS A 192 0.17 2.74 -38.13
CA LYS A 192 1.17 3.83 -38.28
C LYS A 192 2.38 3.64 -37.38
N TRP A 193 2.17 3.24 -36.12
CA TRP A 193 3.27 2.90 -35.21
C TRP A 193 4.11 1.69 -35.69
N LYS A 194 3.52 0.76 -36.45
CA LYS A 194 4.24 -0.38 -37.06
C LYS A 194 5.09 0.03 -38.26
N GLY A 195 4.52 0.86 -39.13
CA GLY A 195 5.08 1.13 -40.45
C GLY A 195 6.10 2.27 -40.49
N ASP A 196 6.00 3.24 -39.59
CA ASP A 196 6.80 4.45 -39.64
C ASP A 196 7.65 4.63 -38.36
N ALA A 197 8.96 4.38 -38.50
CA ALA A 197 9.91 4.59 -37.41
C ALA A 197 10.07 6.08 -37.02
N ALA A 198 9.67 7.00 -37.91
CA ALA A 198 9.68 8.44 -37.64
C ALA A 198 8.37 8.94 -37.03
N PHE A 199 7.38 8.07 -36.81
CA PHE A 199 6.14 8.44 -36.17
C PHE A 199 6.32 8.59 -34.66
N HIS A 200 6.12 9.80 -34.14
CA HIS A 200 6.28 10.12 -32.72
C HIS A 200 4.94 10.26 -31.98
N GLY A 201 3.84 9.85 -32.61
CA GLY A 201 2.47 10.05 -32.12
C GLY A 201 1.82 11.30 -32.70
N TYR A 202 0.51 11.44 -32.44
CA TYR A 202 -0.26 12.60 -32.85
C TYR A 202 -0.09 13.76 -31.87
N THR A 203 -0.16 14.97 -32.41
CA THR A 203 -0.27 16.19 -31.61
C THR A 203 -1.64 16.26 -30.92
N GLU A 204 -1.72 17.03 -29.82
CA GLU A 204 -2.98 17.22 -29.09
C GLU A 204 -4.12 17.75 -29.99
N GLY A 205 -3.80 18.63 -30.94
CA GLY A 205 -4.77 19.16 -31.91
C GLY A 205 -5.34 18.09 -32.83
N GLN A 206 -4.48 17.24 -33.39
CA GLN A 206 -4.90 16.13 -34.25
C GLN A 206 -5.76 15.11 -33.47
N ILE A 207 -5.40 14.80 -32.23
CA ILE A 207 -6.19 13.89 -31.39
C ILE A 207 -7.60 14.47 -31.15
N LYS A 208 -7.69 15.77 -30.84
CA LYS A 208 -8.99 16.44 -30.64
C LYS A 208 -9.84 16.46 -31.92
N GLU A 209 -9.21 16.65 -33.08
CA GLU A 209 -9.91 16.61 -34.37
C GLU A 209 -10.47 15.21 -34.66
N ILE A 210 -9.69 14.16 -34.41
CA ILE A 210 -10.14 12.77 -34.53
C ILE A 210 -11.33 12.52 -33.58
N ILE A 211 -11.23 12.92 -32.31
CA ILE A 211 -12.32 12.73 -31.33
C ILE A 211 -13.58 13.51 -31.73
N ARG A 212 -13.43 14.71 -32.30
CA ARG A 212 -14.56 15.52 -32.77
C ARG A 212 -15.27 14.90 -33.98
N SER A 213 -14.58 14.06 -34.75
CA SER A 213 -15.14 13.38 -35.92
C SER A 213 -15.90 12.09 -35.61
N LEU A 214 -15.83 11.61 -34.35
CA LEU A 214 -16.55 10.44 -33.85
C LEU A 214 -18.02 10.77 -33.56
#